data_AF-A0A411X0A5-F1
#
_entry.id   AF-A0A411X0A5-F1
#
_cell.length_a   1.000
_cell.length_b   1.000
_cell.length_c   1.000
_cell.angle_alpha   90.00
_cell.angle_beta   90.00
_cell.angle_gamma   90.00
#
_symmetry.space_group_name_H-M   'P 1'
#
loop_
_entity.id
_entity.type
_entity.pdbx_description
1 polymer ?
#
loop_
_entity_poly.entity_id
_entity_poly.type
_entity_poly.pdbx_seq_one_letter_code
_entity_poly.pdbx_strand_id
1 'polypeptide(L)'
;MNAVISGASGMALLVDAGSFHSFHLKSPDTRRLRQPEEYALLFGGDPSVEFLENVTEEEVLSRLRDAVEREHATRFMLLLLDGAWPTDVRVEAAKKLEDMLDTDKQQRIKDLLFSLPLPPGESVQSALLLCRGPRVKALLAELVMSQEAIAETRAAWDAAVMQSPASEPDLLHARALAVRSGLFREMVAFTLQRARFDEVRVHVRATDFKEIPGWDALLNSWAAPMHSRWQVAGEIIAATWGHLRHLHLPRPRNPLPGMAPAMQWPRAESAAHGPDAMDDAAVAGMRRVRRPRDFPHWISLLGIGFLLFLYMLRQVAPFAVDAQQLAQLVGYLAIAFLMLQGMGFSGAAWYVPQYVPTGDVQADHDKASVSQALRAQVDALNATIDATADEARRIRRWRNVPYWLYLVLAVGSLLAWYVLPNVIAFAVELQWFLIQVTVLAAAIVVFQLLNHAFGASRESLRRAFAQSIGAQADREEASLALAVALSPAGPAREASAGGAGWLHVRIPEIDAFADRSVDIVVDGKAQRHEGTNSVVLRLATGSHALEFAGRSNAGHEVRKKKLFVADSGTVREATLRMSAGGPGQADDIVLSM
;
A
#
# COMPACT_ATOMS: atom_id res chain seq x y z
N MET A 1 -26.81 -33.98 -8.82
CA MET A 1 -27.35 -32.64 -9.11
C MET A 1 -26.19 -31.66 -9.20
N ASN A 2 -26.27 -30.72 -10.14
CA ASN A 2 -25.36 -29.57 -10.22
C ASN A 2 -26.12 -28.31 -9.82
N ALA A 3 -25.41 -27.25 -9.47
CA ALA A 3 -26.04 -25.98 -9.15
C ALA A 3 -25.20 -24.79 -9.58
N VAL A 4 -25.88 -23.67 -9.78
CA VAL A 4 -25.28 -22.35 -9.94
C VAL A 4 -25.82 -21.47 -8.84
N ILE A 5 -24.95 -20.83 -8.06
CA ILE A 5 -25.35 -19.93 -6.97
C ILE A 5 -24.80 -18.52 -7.18
N SER A 6 -25.50 -17.52 -6.68
CA SER A 6 -25.06 -16.13 -6.68
C SER A 6 -25.30 -15.50 -5.31
N GLY A 7 -24.22 -15.01 -4.71
CA GLY A 7 -24.28 -14.25 -3.46
C GLY A 7 -24.96 -12.89 -3.64
N ALA A 8 -24.78 -12.24 -4.80
CA ALA A 8 -25.35 -10.91 -5.05
C ALA A 8 -26.88 -10.92 -5.16
N SER A 9 -27.43 -11.94 -5.81
CA SER A 9 -28.88 -12.12 -6.00
C SER A 9 -29.54 -12.94 -4.90
N GLY A 10 -28.77 -13.73 -4.14
CA GLY A 10 -29.32 -14.68 -3.17
C GLY A 10 -30.13 -15.80 -3.82
N MET A 11 -29.82 -16.14 -5.07
CA MET A 11 -30.50 -17.17 -5.86
C MET A 11 -29.60 -18.38 -6.11
N ALA A 12 -30.22 -19.56 -6.15
CA ALA A 12 -29.63 -20.78 -6.67
C ALA A 12 -30.45 -21.28 -7.87
N LEU A 13 -29.76 -21.84 -8.86
CA LEU A 13 -30.31 -22.59 -9.99
C LEU A 13 -29.77 -24.03 -9.92
N LEU A 14 -30.64 -24.96 -9.58
CA LEU A 14 -30.41 -26.40 -9.55
C LEU A 14 -30.59 -26.99 -10.94
N VAL A 15 -29.67 -27.86 -11.34
CA VAL A 15 -29.71 -28.62 -12.59
C VAL A 15 -29.68 -30.11 -12.22
N ASP A 16 -30.80 -30.78 -12.39
CA ASP A 16 -30.94 -32.20 -12.07
C ASP A 16 -31.65 -32.96 -13.19
N ALA A 17 -30.97 -33.97 -13.75
CA ALA A 17 -31.45 -34.80 -14.86
C ALA A 17 -32.09 -34.01 -16.02
N GLY A 18 -31.55 -32.83 -16.35
CA GLY A 18 -32.06 -31.96 -17.42
C GLY A 18 -33.20 -31.03 -17.03
N SER A 19 -33.68 -31.10 -15.78
CA SER A 19 -34.63 -30.13 -15.23
C SER A 19 -33.92 -28.98 -14.52
N PHE A 20 -34.45 -27.77 -14.66
CA PHE A 20 -33.90 -26.55 -14.06
C PHE A 20 -34.87 -26.02 -13.01
N HIS A 21 -34.39 -25.84 -11.78
CA HIS A 21 -35.20 -25.29 -10.70
C HIS A 21 -34.44 -24.16 -10.03
N SER A 22 -35.11 -23.05 -9.71
CA SER A 22 -34.51 -21.98 -8.93
C SER A 22 -35.18 -21.84 -7.56
N PHE A 23 -34.42 -21.45 -6.54
CA PHE A 23 -34.95 -20.96 -5.28
C PHE A 23 -34.17 -19.74 -4.78
N HIS A 24 -34.80 -18.95 -3.91
CA HIS A 24 -34.17 -17.79 -3.27
C HIS A 24 -33.83 -18.14 -1.82
N LEU A 25 -32.72 -17.62 -1.28
CA LEU A 25 -32.26 -17.93 0.09
C LEU A 25 -33.31 -17.67 1.18
N LYS A 26 -34.17 -16.66 0.99
CA LYS A 26 -35.28 -16.34 1.92
C LYS A 26 -36.49 -17.28 1.81
N SER A 27 -36.53 -18.13 0.80
CA SER A 27 -37.66 -19.04 0.53
C SER A 27 -37.13 -20.35 -0.08
N PRO A 28 -36.27 -21.09 0.64
CA PRO A 28 -35.58 -22.26 0.10
C PRO A 28 -36.54 -23.37 -0.31
N ASP A 29 -37.67 -23.50 0.39
CA ASP A 29 -38.70 -24.51 0.10
C ASP A 29 -39.52 -24.21 -1.17
N THR A 30 -39.41 -23.00 -1.71
CA THR A 30 -40.20 -22.57 -2.89
C THR A 30 -39.38 -22.72 -4.17
N ARG A 31 -39.34 -23.96 -4.69
CA ARG A 31 -38.74 -24.21 -6.00
C ARG A 31 -39.62 -23.71 -7.12
N ARG A 32 -39.01 -23.00 -8.07
CA ARG A 32 -39.66 -22.59 -9.32
C ARG A 32 -39.00 -23.32 -10.46
N LEU A 33 -39.80 -24.01 -11.27
CA LEU A 33 -39.34 -24.58 -12.53
C LEU A 33 -38.87 -23.45 -13.46
N ARG A 34 -37.74 -23.66 -14.14
CA ARG A 34 -37.11 -22.68 -15.02
C ARG A 34 -36.79 -23.27 -16.37
N GLN A 35 -36.63 -22.40 -17.36
CA GLN A 35 -36.06 -22.72 -18.65
C GLN A 35 -34.56 -22.40 -18.66
N PRO A 36 -33.73 -23.14 -19.42
CA PRO A 36 -32.29 -22.89 -19.52
C PRO A 36 -31.95 -21.44 -19.91
N GLU A 37 -32.76 -20.83 -20.78
CA GLU A 37 -32.56 -19.48 -21.28
C GLU A 37 -32.75 -18.41 -20.20
N GLU A 38 -33.46 -18.72 -19.11
CA GLU A 38 -33.65 -17.81 -17.98
C GLU A 38 -32.37 -17.64 -17.15
N TYR A 39 -31.29 -18.39 -17.41
CA TYR A 39 -30.00 -18.23 -16.73
C TYR A 39 -29.52 -16.77 -16.74
N ALA A 40 -29.53 -16.13 -17.91
CA ALA A 40 -29.08 -14.75 -18.07
C ALA A 40 -29.98 -13.76 -17.31
N LEU A 41 -31.29 -14.06 -17.21
CA LEU A 41 -32.24 -13.24 -16.45
C LEU A 41 -32.04 -13.39 -14.94
N LEU A 42 -31.76 -14.60 -14.46
CA LEU A 42 -31.59 -14.89 -13.04
C LEU A 42 -30.30 -14.29 -12.47
N PHE A 43 -29.22 -14.34 -13.24
CA PHE A 43 -27.90 -13.95 -12.76
C PHE A 43 -27.39 -12.64 -13.36
N GLY A 44 -27.98 -12.12 -14.44
CA GLY A 44 -27.74 -10.74 -14.91
C GLY A 44 -26.28 -10.37 -15.21
N GLY A 45 -25.43 -11.35 -15.50
CA GLY A 45 -23.99 -11.13 -15.66
C GLY A 45 -23.22 -10.91 -14.35
N ASP A 46 -23.80 -11.32 -13.22
CA ASP A 46 -23.18 -11.25 -11.90
C ASP A 46 -21.82 -11.98 -11.89
N PRO A 47 -20.70 -11.28 -11.64
CA PRO A 47 -19.37 -11.89 -11.61
C PRO A 47 -19.15 -12.78 -10.38
N SER A 48 -20.07 -12.77 -9.41
CA SER A 48 -20.02 -13.60 -8.19
C SER A 48 -20.68 -14.97 -8.32
N VAL A 49 -21.05 -15.37 -9.54
CA VAL A 49 -21.63 -16.70 -9.80
C VAL A 49 -20.62 -17.82 -9.52
N GLU A 50 -21.04 -18.82 -8.73
CA GLU A 50 -20.27 -20.02 -8.42
C GLU A 50 -20.99 -21.26 -8.98
N PHE A 51 -20.23 -22.13 -9.65
CA PHE A 51 -20.69 -23.40 -10.19
C PHE A 51 -20.35 -24.52 -9.21
N LEU A 52 -21.34 -25.34 -8.87
CA LEU A 52 -21.24 -26.46 -7.94
C LEU A 52 -21.60 -27.75 -8.67
N GLU A 53 -20.71 -28.74 -8.62
CA GLU A 53 -20.91 -30.02 -9.28
C GLU A 53 -21.12 -31.14 -8.26
N ASN A 54 -22.03 -32.07 -8.56
CA ASN A 54 -22.30 -33.26 -7.73
C ASN A 54 -22.65 -32.95 -6.26
N VAL A 55 -23.44 -31.90 -6.04
CA VAL A 55 -23.83 -31.42 -4.70
C VAL A 55 -25.26 -31.81 -4.33
N THR A 56 -25.54 -31.89 -3.02
CA THR A 56 -26.91 -32.02 -2.50
C THR A 56 -27.55 -30.65 -2.36
N GLU A 57 -28.88 -30.61 -2.20
CA GLU A 57 -29.60 -29.35 -2.04
C GLU A 57 -29.28 -28.64 -0.72
N GLU A 58 -29.06 -29.40 0.35
CA GLU A 58 -28.62 -28.86 1.64
C GLU A 58 -27.25 -28.21 1.51
N GLU A 59 -26.33 -28.81 0.74
CA GLU A 59 -25.03 -28.20 0.44
C GLU A 59 -25.21 -26.92 -0.38
N VAL A 60 -26.04 -26.93 -1.42
CA VAL A 60 -26.34 -25.71 -2.22
C VAL A 60 -26.88 -24.59 -1.34
N LEU A 61 -27.81 -24.90 -0.44
CA LEU A 61 -28.38 -23.91 0.49
C LEU A 61 -27.32 -23.36 1.44
N SER A 62 -26.46 -24.21 1.99
CA SER A 62 -25.35 -23.79 2.85
C SER A 62 -24.38 -22.88 2.09
N ARG A 63 -23.93 -23.30 0.92
CA ARG A 63 -23.01 -22.52 0.06
C ARG A 63 -23.61 -21.19 -0.38
N LEU A 64 -24.91 -21.17 -0.70
CA LEU A 64 -25.63 -19.95 -1.05
C LEU A 64 -25.67 -18.98 0.13
N ARG A 65 -25.90 -19.47 1.35
CA ARG A 65 -25.88 -18.63 2.57
C ARG A 65 -24.50 -18.00 2.76
N ASP A 66 -23.43 -18.79 2.65
CA ASP A 66 -22.06 -18.30 2.79
C ASP A 66 -21.71 -17.29 1.68
N ALA A 67 -22.15 -17.52 0.44
CA ALA A 67 -21.97 -16.58 -0.66
C ALA A 67 -22.68 -15.24 -0.41
N VAL A 68 -23.93 -15.27 0.07
CA VAL A 68 -24.69 -14.07 0.42
C VAL A 68 -24.04 -13.30 1.58
N GLU A 69 -23.53 -14.01 2.60
CA GLU A 69 -22.83 -13.37 3.71
C GLU A 69 -21.51 -12.71 3.27
N ARG A 70 -20.73 -13.37 2.41
CA ARG A 70 -19.51 -12.79 1.80
C ARG A 70 -19.82 -11.53 1.00
N GLU A 71 -20.90 -11.55 0.22
CA GLU A 71 -21.35 -10.38 -0.54
C GLU A 71 -21.80 -9.24 0.39
N HIS A 72 -22.58 -9.53 1.43
CA HIS A 72 -23.01 -8.52 2.40
C HIS A 72 -21.82 -7.89 3.13
N ALA A 73 -20.83 -8.69 3.55
CA ALA A 73 -19.61 -8.17 4.17
C ALA A 73 -18.86 -7.24 3.21
N THR A 74 -18.77 -7.62 1.94
CA THR A 74 -18.17 -6.78 0.88
C THR A 74 -18.93 -5.47 0.72
N ARG A 75 -20.27 -5.50 0.66
CA ARG A 75 -21.11 -4.29 0.56
C ARG A 75 -20.95 -3.37 1.76
N PHE A 76 -20.93 -3.90 2.99
CA PHE A 76 -20.73 -3.07 4.18
C PHE A 76 -19.34 -2.44 4.20
N MET A 77 -18.31 -3.14 3.72
CA MET A 77 -16.98 -2.56 3.57
C MET A 77 -16.96 -1.41 2.56
N LEU A 78 -17.59 -1.58 1.39
CA LEU A 78 -17.70 -0.51 0.39
C LEU A 78 -18.49 0.69 0.92
N LEU A 79 -19.61 0.46 1.63
CA LEU A 79 -20.41 1.50 2.27
C LEU A 79 -19.61 2.28 3.32
N LEU A 80 -18.77 1.58 4.10
CA LEU A 80 -17.89 2.19 5.08
C LEU A 80 -16.80 3.07 4.43
N LEU A 81 -16.25 2.62 3.30
CA LEU A 81 -15.20 3.34 2.56
C LEU A 81 -15.72 4.50 1.72
N ASP A 82 -17.02 4.53 1.43
CA ASP A 82 -17.65 5.59 0.65
C ASP A 82 -17.97 6.81 1.53
N GLY A 83 -17.18 7.88 1.34
CA GLY A 83 -17.30 9.13 2.08
C GLY A 83 -18.54 9.96 1.75
N ALA A 84 -19.30 9.60 0.70
CA ALA A 84 -20.54 10.28 0.36
C ALA A 84 -21.71 9.91 1.29
N TRP A 85 -21.61 8.79 2.03
CA TRP A 85 -22.66 8.37 2.95
C TRP A 85 -22.59 9.12 4.28
N PRO A 86 -23.77 9.39 4.89
CA PRO A 86 -23.86 9.94 6.24
C PRO A 86 -23.05 9.13 7.27
N THR A 87 -22.47 9.83 8.24
CA THR A 87 -21.58 9.23 9.25
C THR A 87 -22.26 8.12 10.06
N ASP A 88 -23.53 8.28 10.42
CA ASP A 88 -24.33 7.28 11.12
C ASP A 88 -24.51 5.98 10.33
N VAL A 89 -24.77 6.09 9.02
CA VAL A 89 -24.83 4.93 8.10
C VAL A 89 -23.49 4.20 8.05
N ARG A 90 -22.39 4.94 7.94
CA ARG A 90 -21.03 4.36 7.92
C ARG A 90 -20.66 3.70 9.26
N VAL A 91 -21.08 4.26 10.38
CA VAL A 91 -20.90 3.65 11.72
C VAL A 91 -21.68 2.34 11.84
N GLU A 92 -22.93 2.30 11.37
CA GLU A 92 -23.72 1.07 11.38
C GLU A 92 -23.12 0.02 10.43
N ALA A 93 -22.62 0.44 9.26
CA ALA A 93 -21.90 -0.44 8.34
C ALA A 93 -20.65 -1.06 8.97
N ALA A 94 -19.83 -0.25 9.66
CA ALA A 94 -18.65 -0.74 10.38
C ALA A 94 -19.02 -1.75 11.48
N LYS A 95 -20.12 -1.51 12.21
CA LYS A 95 -20.62 -2.41 13.25
C LYS A 95 -21.09 -3.73 12.65
N LYS A 96 -21.94 -3.70 11.62
CA LYS A 96 -22.41 -4.91 10.93
C LYS A 96 -21.28 -5.70 10.31
N LEU A 97 -20.30 -5.02 9.71
CA LEU A 97 -19.12 -5.67 9.18
C LEU A 97 -18.32 -6.36 10.29
N GLU A 98 -18.09 -5.70 11.42
CA GLU A 98 -17.38 -6.31 12.56
C GLU A 98 -18.11 -7.56 13.06
N ASP A 99 -19.43 -7.56 13.15
CA ASP A 99 -20.21 -8.73 13.59
C ASP A 99 -20.09 -9.91 12.61
N MET A 100 -20.00 -9.62 11.30
CA MET A 100 -19.96 -10.63 10.24
C MET A 100 -18.57 -11.16 9.91
N LEU A 101 -17.51 -10.43 10.24
CA LEU A 101 -16.16 -10.68 9.72
C LEU A 101 -15.51 -11.92 10.36
N ASP A 102 -15.41 -13.01 9.61
CA ASP A 102 -14.53 -14.15 9.89
C ASP A 102 -13.29 -14.12 8.99
N THR A 103 -12.40 -15.10 9.16
CA THR A 103 -11.16 -15.22 8.37
C THR A 103 -11.42 -15.29 6.87
N ASP A 104 -12.43 -16.05 6.45
CA ASP A 104 -12.73 -16.29 5.04
C ASP A 104 -13.33 -15.05 4.37
N LYS A 105 -14.28 -14.38 5.03
CA LYS A 105 -14.86 -13.11 4.58
C LYS A 105 -13.82 -12.00 4.57
N GLN A 106 -12.94 -11.96 5.57
CA GLN A 106 -11.81 -11.03 5.59
C GLN A 106 -10.90 -11.25 4.37
N GLN A 107 -10.56 -12.50 4.08
CA GLN A 107 -9.72 -12.84 2.93
C GLN A 107 -10.39 -12.41 1.62
N ARG A 108 -11.69 -12.67 1.47
CA ARG A 108 -12.46 -12.27 0.30
C ARG A 108 -12.49 -10.75 0.10
N ILE A 109 -12.65 -9.99 1.18
CA ILE A 109 -12.59 -8.52 1.12
C ILE A 109 -11.18 -8.05 0.70
N LYS A 110 -10.13 -8.69 1.21
CA LYS A 110 -8.75 -8.38 0.80
C LYS A 110 -8.52 -8.69 -0.67
N ASP A 111 -8.99 -9.84 -1.16
CA ASP A 111 -8.88 -10.24 -2.58
C ASP A 111 -9.41 -9.14 -3.51
N LEU A 112 -10.55 -8.53 -3.13
CA LEU A 112 -11.15 -7.43 -3.86
C LEU A 112 -10.38 -6.12 -3.69
N LEU A 113 -10.17 -5.67 -2.46
CA LEU A 113 -9.64 -4.32 -2.17
C LEU A 113 -8.16 -4.16 -2.50
N PHE A 114 -7.39 -5.25 -2.60
CA PHE A 114 -5.99 -5.20 -3.04
C PHE A 114 -5.87 -5.13 -4.57
N SER A 115 -6.96 -5.26 -5.32
CA SER A 115 -6.95 -5.24 -6.78
C SER A 115 -6.99 -3.84 -7.40
N LEU A 116 -7.33 -2.83 -6.61
CA LEU A 116 -7.47 -1.45 -7.06
C LEU A 116 -7.05 -0.49 -5.95
N PRO A 117 -6.23 0.53 -6.24
CA PRO A 117 -5.94 1.57 -5.26
C PRO A 117 -7.24 2.28 -4.86
N LEU A 118 -7.35 2.64 -3.59
CA LEU A 118 -8.47 3.42 -3.11
C LEU A 118 -8.42 4.82 -3.77
N PRO A 119 -9.58 5.42 -4.09
CA PRO A 119 -9.60 6.75 -4.64
C PRO A 119 -8.89 7.73 -3.68
N PRO A 120 -8.11 8.69 -4.20
CA PRO A 120 -7.44 9.67 -3.35
C PRO A 120 -8.49 10.48 -2.58
N GLY A 121 -8.48 10.39 -1.25
CA GLY A 121 -9.43 11.11 -0.41
C GLY A 121 -9.37 10.76 1.08
N GLU A 122 -10.02 11.59 1.89
CA GLU A 122 -10.12 11.44 3.36
C GLU A 122 -11.01 10.26 3.80
N SER A 123 -11.61 9.51 2.86
CA SER A 123 -12.64 8.53 3.16
C SER A 123 -12.12 7.33 3.98
N VAL A 124 -10.88 6.90 3.75
CA VAL A 124 -10.30 5.73 4.43
C VAL A 124 -9.85 6.06 5.85
N GLN A 125 -9.23 7.24 6.04
CA GLN A 125 -8.87 7.72 7.37
C GLN A 125 -10.12 7.99 8.21
N SER A 126 -11.15 8.60 7.62
CA SER A 126 -12.44 8.73 8.31
C SER A 126 -13.06 7.37 8.63
N ALA A 127 -13.00 6.39 7.72
CA ALA A 127 -13.48 5.03 7.99
C ALA A 127 -12.79 4.40 9.21
N LEU A 128 -11.47 4.54 9.32
CA LEU A 128 -10.69 4.08 10.47
C LEU A 128 -11.14 4.70 11.80
N LEU A 129 -11.51 5.98 11.79
CA LEU A 129 -12.00 6.69 12.98
C LEU A 129 -13.41 6.23 13.39
N LEU A 130 -14.23 5.78 12.44
CA LEU A 130 -15.58 5.26 12.71
C LEU A 130 -15.58 3.81 13.21
N CYS A 131 -14.49 3.07 12.97
CA CYS A 131 -14.37 1.67 13.38
C CYS A 131 -14.10 1.54 14.88
N ARG A 132 -15.04 0.90 15.59
CA ARG A 132 -14.87 0.51 17.00
C ARG A 132 -14.34 -0.90 17.17
N GLY A 133 -14.61 -1.78 16.20
CA GLY A 133 -14.21 -3.18 16.21
C GLY A 133 -12.74 -3.37 15.81
N PRO A 134 -12.00 -4.28 16.47
CA PRO A 134 -10.57 -4.48 16.21
C PRO A 134 -10.31 -5.15 14.85
N ARG A 135 -11.18 -6.05 14.38
CA ARG A 135 -10.93 -6.81 13.14
C ARG A 135 -11.06 -5.92 11.91
N VAL A 136 -12.15 -5.15 11.82
CA VAL A 136 -12.34 -4.18 10.73
C VAL A 136 -11.27 -3.10 10.76
N LYS A 137 -10.93 -2.59 11.95
CA LYS A 137 -9.86 -1.58 12.10
C LYS A 137 -8.50 -2.12 11.65
N ALA A 138 -8.14 -3.35 12.01
CA ALA A 138 -6.89 -3.98 11.57
C ALA A 138 -6.87 -4.18 10.04
N LEU A 139 -7.98 -4.64 9.45
CA LEU A 139 -8.12 -4.80 8.01
C LEU A 139 -7.96 -3.46 7.26
N LEU A 140 -8.60 -2.40 7.74
CA LEU A 140 -8.45 -1.06 7.15
C LEU A 140 -7.04 -0.49 7.32
N ALA A 141 -6.40 -0.71 8.46
CA ALA A 141 -5.05 -0.24 8.71
C ALA A 141 -4.04 -0.91 7.76
N GLU A 142 -4.16 -2.23 7.58
CA GLU A 142 -3.37 -3.00 6.61
C GLU A 142 -3.59 -2.48 5.18
N LEU A 143 -4.85 -2.20 4.82
CA LEU A 143 -5.19 -1.67 3.50
C LEU A 143 -4.58 -0.29 3.27
N VAL A 144 -4.64 0.62 4.26
CA VAL A 144 -4.02 1.96 4.21
C VAL A 144 -2.51 1.85 4.03
N MET A 145 -1.85 1.01 4.83
CA MET A 145 -0.41 0.80 4.75
C MET A 145 0.05 0.23 3.41
N SER A 146 -0.83 -0.52 2.73
CA SER A 146 -0.50 -1.20 1.48
C SER A 146 -0.83 -0.38 0.23
N GLN A 147 -1.39 0.84 0.35
CA GLN A 147 -1.90 1.60 -0.81
C GLN A 147 -0.83 1.88 -1.88
N GLU A 148 0.40 2.21 -1.50
CA GLU A 148 1.49 2.45 -2.45
C GLU A 148 1.81 1.18 -3.25
N ALA A 149 1.92 0.04 -2.57
CA ALA A 149 2.18 -1.25 -3.21
C ALA A 149 1.00 -1.76 -4.05
N ILE A 150 -0.25 -1.49 -3.63
CA ILE A 150 -1.46 -1.75 -4.42
C ILE A 150 -1.44 -0.92 -5.69
N ALA A 151 -1.14 0.38 -5.61
CA ALA A 151 -1.05 1.25 -6.78
C ALA A 151 0.05 0.81 -7.75
N GLU A 152 1.24 0.48 -7.25
CA GLU A 152 2.37 -0.04 -8.04
C GLU A 152 2.01 -1.37 -8.72
N THR A 153 1.42 -2.29 -7.96
CA THR A 153 0.98 -3.60 -8.48
C THR A 153 -0.10 -3.45 -9.55
N ARG A 154 -1.04 -2.52 -9.36
CA ARG A 154 -2.07 -2.22 -10.34
C ARG A 154 -1.50 -1.62 -11.61
N ALA A 155 -0.61 -0.63 -11.50
CA ALA A 155 0.04 -0.01 -12.64
C ALA A 155 0.88 -1.04 -13.43
N ALA A 156 1.56 -1.95 -12.74
CA ALA A 156 2.30 -3.04 -13.38
C ALA A 156 1.37 -4.03 -14.10
N TRP A 157 0.20 -4.33 -13.54
CA TRP A 157 -0.83 -5.14 -14.23
C TRP A 157 -1.29 -4.44 -15.51
N ASP A 158 -1.66 -3.16 -15.43
CA ASP A 158 -2.14 -2.41 -16.59
C ASP A 158 -1.07 -2.32 -17.70
N ALA A 159 0.21 -2.17 -17.34
CA ALA A 159 1.33 -2.23 -18.28
C ALA A 159 1.50 -3.62 -18.92
N ALA A 160 1.37 -4.69 -18.14
CA ALA A 160 1.47 -6.05 -18.66
C ALA A 160 0.31 -6.39 -19.61
N VAL A 161 -0.91 -5.93 -19.30
CA VAL A 161 -2.09 -6.06 -20.16
C VAL A 161 -1.86 -5.35 -21.50
N MET A 162 -1.30 -4.13 -21.50
CA MET A 162 -1.00 -3.38 -22.73
C MET A 162 0.05 -4.07 -23.62
N GLN A 163 0.93 -4.90 -23.05
CA GLN A 163 1.95 -5.66 -23.79
C GLN A 163 1.48 -7.05 -24.19
N SER A 164 0.35 -7.51 -23.66
CA SER A 164 -0.15 -8.86 -23.92
C SER A 164 -0.76 -8.95 -25.32
N PRO A 165 -0.47 -10.02 -26.08
CA PRO A 165 -1.13 -10.29 -27.36
C PRO A 165 -2.55 -10.86 -27.20
N ALA A 166 -2.99 -11.12 -25.97
CA ALA A 166 -4.32 -11.70 -25.69
C ALA A 166 -5.45 -10.73 -26.06
N SER A 167 -6.63 -11.27 -26.35
CA SER A 167 -7.81 -10.45 -26.66
C SER A 167 -8.31 -9.70 -25.43
N GLU A 168 -8.99 -8.56 -25.63
CA GLU A 168 -9.60 -7.79 -24.52
C GLU A 168 -10.56 -8.63 -23.65
N PRO A 169 -11.45 -9.47 -24.20
CA PRO A 169 -12.28 -10.38 -23.41
C PRO A 169 -11.46 -11.35 -22.53
N ASP A 170 -10.37 -11.92 -23.06
CA ASP A 170 -9.50 -12.83 -22.30
C ASP A 170 -8.79 -12.09 -21.16
N LEU A 171 -8.39 -10.83 -21.38
CA LEU A 171 -7.74 -9.99 -20.38
C LEU A 171 -8.71 -9.53 -19.28
N LEU A 172 -9.97 -9.26 -19.63
CA LEU A 172 -11.03 -8.99 -18.65
C LEU A 172 -11.33 -10.24 -17.82
N HIS A 173 -11.42 -11.41 -18.45
CA HIS A 173 -11.57 -12.68 -17.76
C HIS A 173 -10.37 -12.98 -16.84
N ALA A 174 -9.15 -12.74 -17.32
CA ALA A 174 -7.93 -12.87 -16.55
C ALA A 174 -7.92 -12.00 -15.30
N ARG A 175 -8.32 -10.74 -15.44
CA ARG A 175 -8.46 -9.81 -14.32
C ARG A 175 -9.47 -10.33 -13.30
N ALA A 176 -10.64 -10.78 -13.74
CA ALA A 176 -11.67 -11.32 -12.85
C ALA A 176 -11.15 -12.54 -12.07
N LEU A 177 -10.45 -13.46 -12.74
CA LEU A 177 -9.80 -14.60 -12.10
C LEU A 177 -8.72 -14.18 -11.10
N ALA A 178 -7.86 -13.21 -11.45
CA ALA A 178 -6.81 -12.70 -10.57
C ALA A 178 -7.38 -12.03 -9.31
N VAL A 179 -8.50 -11.32 -9.42
CA VAL A 179 -9.23 -10.78 -8.26
C VAL A 179 -9.81 -11.93 -7.45
N ARG A 180 -10.52 -12.87 -8.09
CA ARG A 180 -11.21 -13.96 -7.40
C ARG A 180 -10.27 -14.88 -6.63
N SER A 181 -9.08 -15.16 -7.18
CA SER A 181 -8.07 -16.03 -6.56
C SER A 181 -7.16 -15.32 -5.56
N GLY A 182 -7.32 -14.00 -5.38
CA GLY A 182 -6.46 -13.21 -4.50
C GLY A 182 -5.07 -12.93 -5.04
N LEU A 183 -4.84 -13.14 -6.34
CA LEU A 183 -3.52 -12.98 -6.96
C LEU A 183 -2.99 -11.55 -6.85
N PHE A 184 -3.88 -10.53 -6.90
CA PHE A 184 -3.48 -9.15 -6.64
C PHE A 184 -2.90 -8.97 -5.24
N ARG A 185 -3.51 -9.56 -4.20
CA ARG A 185 -2.97 -9.52 -2.83
C ARG A 185 -1.60 -10.18 -2.77
N GLU A 186 -1.44 -11.36 -3.39
CA GLU A 186 -0.15 -12.06 -3.43
C GLU A 186 0.93 -11.22 -4.12
N MET A 187 0.58 -10.53 -5.22
CA MET A 187 1.50 -9.62 -5.91
C MET A 187 1.86 -8.37 -5.09
N VAL A 188 0.91 -7.84 -4.30
CA VAL A 188 1.20 -6.78 -3.33
C VAL A 188 2.12 -7.28 -2.23
N ALA A 189 1.90 -8.49 -1.70
CA ALA A 189 2.79 -9.10 -0.71
C ALA A 189 4.20 -9.32 -1.28
N PHE A 190 4.31 -9.76 -2.55
CA PHE A 190 5.58 -9.85 -3.28
C PHE A 190 6.29 -8.49 -3.39
N THR A 191 5.53 -7.43 -3.67
CA THR A 191 6.03 -6.06 -3.75
C THR A 191 6.54 -5.53 -2.40
N LEU A 192 5.92 -5.95 -1.29
CA LEU A 192 6.27 -5.47 0.06
C LEU A 192 7.38 -6.30 0.73
N GLN A 193 7.27 -7.63 0.71
CA GLN A 193 8.02 -8.51 1.61
C GLN A 193 9.24 -9.17 0.95
N ARG A 194 9.51 -8.85 -0.33
CA ARG A 194 10.48 -9.59 -1.15
C ARG A 194 10.19 -11.09 -1.10
N ALA A 195 8.90 -11.46 -1.06
CA ALA A 195 8.49 -12.85 -1.12
C ALA A 195 9.06 -13.50 -2.39
N ARG A 196 9.18 -14.82 -2.41
CA ARG A 196 9.69 -15.48 -3.60
C ARG A 196 8.60 -15.47 -4.65
N PHE A 197 8.86 -14.87 -5.81
CA PHE A 197 7.94 -14.91 -6.94
C PHE A 197 7.53 -16.35 -7.32
N ASP A 198 8.37 -17.34 -7.03
CA ASP A 198 8.05 -18.75 -7.17
C ASP A 198 6.80 -19.18 -6.35
N GLU A 199 6.57 -18.60 -5.17
CA GLU A 199 5.38 -18.86 -4.34
C GLU A 199 4.12 -18.35 -5.05
N VAL A 200 4.19 -17.16 -5.65
CA VAL A 200 3.10 -16.62 -6.49
C VAL A 200 2.83 -17.54 -7.68
N ARG A 201 3.87 -18.07 -8.34
CA ARG A 201 3.71 -19.01 -9.46
C ARG A 201 3.08 -20.33 -9.03
N VAL A 202 3.43 -20.84 -7.84
CA VAL A 202 2.79 -22.04 -7.27
C VAL A 202 1.31 -21.79 -7.03
N HIS A 203 0.95 -20.64 -6.45
CA HIS A 203 -0.46 -20.25 -6.24
C HIS A 203 -1.23 -20.16 -7.57
N VAL A 204 -0.66 -19.50 -8.58
CA VAL A 204 -1.30 -19.40 -9.91
C VAL A 204 -1.60 -20.76 -10.51
N ARG A 205 -0.67 -21.72 -10.41
CA ARG A 205 -0.85 -23.10 -10.91
C ARG A 205 -1.94 -23.89 -10.17
N ALA A 206 -2.26 -23.49 -8.95
CA ALA A 206 -3.34 -24.08 -8.17
C ALA A 206 -4.72 -23.48 -8.51
N THR A 207 -4.78 -22.42 -9.32
CA THR A 207 -6.02 -21.68 -9.64
C THR A 207 -6.37 -21.81 -11.13
N ASP A 208 -7.61 -21.44 -11.49
CA ASP A 208 -8.09 -21.40 -12.88
C ASP A 208 -7.34 -20.37 -13.74
N PHE A 209 -6.57 -19.46 -13.14
CA PHE A 209 -5.77 -18.47 -13.87
C PHE A 209 -4.78 -19.12 -14.84
N LYS A 210 -4.33 -20.36 -14.58
CA LYS A 210 -3.44 -21.10 -15.49
C LYS A 210 -4.10 -21.50 -16.83
N GLU A 211 -5.42 -21.44 -16.91
CA GLU A 211 -6.16 -21.81 -18.12
C GLU A 211 -6.15 -20.67 -19.16
N ILE A 212 -5.76 -19.46 -18.75
CA ILE A 212 -5.65 -18.31 -19.64
C ILE A 212 -4.47 -18.53 -20.61
N PRO A 213 -4.69 -18.45 -21.94
CA PRO A 213 -3.61 -18.55 -22.91
C PRO A 213 -2.51 -17.51 -22.65
N GLY A 214 -1.26 -17.96 -22.52
CA GLY A 214 -0.12 -17.07 -22.27
C GLY A 214 -0.03 -16.53 -20.83
N TRP A 215 -0.73 -17.13 -19.86
CA TRP A 215 -0.72 -16.68 -18.46
C TRP A 215 0.68 -16.50 -17.87
N ASP A 216 1.65 -17.36 -18.21
CA ASP A 216 3.02 -17.27 -17.68
C ASP A 216 3.74 -16.03 -18.22
N ALA A 217 3.56 -15.70 -19.49
CA ALA A 217 4.11 -14.49 -20.09
C ALA A 217 3.48 -13.23 -19.48
N LEU A 218 2.16 -13.24 -19.28
CA LEU A 218 1.43 -12.15 -18.62
C LEU A 218 1.92 -11.95 -17.18
N LEU A 219 2.04 -13.04 -16.41
CA LEU A 219 2.49 -13.00 -15.02
C LEU A 219 3.96 -12.53 -14.90
N ASN A 220 4.84 -12.99 -15.78
CA ASN A 220 6.23 -12.54 -15.82
C ASN A 220 6.33 -11.05 -16.20
N SER A 221 5.53 -10.57 -17.16
CA SER A 221 5.46 -9.15 -17.52
C SER A 221 4.94 -8.31 -16.34
N TRP A 222 3.91 -8.79 -15.64
CA TRP A 222 3.36 -8.14 -14.45
C TRP A 222 4.39 -8.03 -13.32
N ALA A 223 5.19 -9.07 -13.08
CA ALA A 223 6.21 -9.08 -12.03
C ALA A 223 7.51 -8.35 -12.38
N ALA A 224 7.75 -8.06 -13.68
CA ALA A 224 9.02 -7.51 -14.15
C ALA A 224 9.42 -6.18 -13.47
N PRO A 225 8.53 -5.18 -13.30
CA PRO A 225 8.88 -3.92 -12.62
C PRO A 225 9.34 -4.14 -11.17
N MET A 226 8.66 -5.02 -10.44
CA MET A 226 8.99 -5.36 -9.05
C MET A 226 10.33 -6.09 -8.99
N HIS A 227 10.57 -7.04 -9.90
CA HIS A 227 11.85 -7.75 -10.00
C HIS A 227 13.02 -6.80 -10.26
N SER A 228 12.87 -5.84 -11.18
CA SER A 228 13.92 -4.86 -11.47
C SER A 228 14.29 -4.05 -10.22
N ARG A 229 13.29 -3.59 -9.46
CA ARG A 229 13.50 -2.90 -8.19
C ARG A 229 14.28 -3.76 -7.18
N TRP A 230 13.94 -5.04 -7.06
CA TRP A 230 14.63 -5.96 -6.16
C TRP A 230 16.05 -6.33 -6.61
N GLN A 231 16.30 -6.37 -7.92
CA GLN A 231 17.64 -6.57 -8.48
C GLN A 231 18.53 -5.37 -8.15
N VAL A 232 18.07 -4.14 -8.40
CA VAL A 232 18.81 -2.92 -8.04
C VAL A 232 19.11 -2.86 -6.55
N ALA A 233 18.12 -3.17 -5.70
CA ALA A 233 18.34 -3.25 -4.25
C ALA A 233 19.37 -4.33 -3.89
N GLY A 234 19.34 -5.49 -4.55
CA GLY A 234 20.31 -6.57 -4.39
C GLY A 234 21.72 -6.17 -4.81
N GLU A 235 21.87 -5.46 -5.92
CA GLU A 235 23.15 -4.95 -6.44
C GLU A 235 23.74 -3.90 -5.50
N ILE A 236 22.92 -2.97 -4.99
CA ILE A 236 23.36 -1.97 -4.00
C ILE A 236 23.86 -2.66 -2.72
N ILE A 237 23.12 -3.65 -2.23
CA ILE A 237 23.51 -4.43 -1.04
C ILE A 237 24.82 -5.19 -1.34
N ALA A 238 24.92 -5.88 -2.47
CA ALA A 238 26.10 -6.63 -2.86
C ALA A 238 27.33 -5.72 -3.04
N ALA A 239 27.17 -4.55 -3.65
CA ALA A 239 28.22 -3.55 -3.83
C ALA A 239 28.68 -2.98 -2.48
N THR A 240 27.73 -2.68 -1.57
CA THR A 240 28.04 -2.21 -0.21
C THR A 240 28.81 -3.27 0.58
N TRP A 241 28.39 -4.54 0.50
CA TRP A 241 29.12 -5.67 1.11
C TRP A 241 30.50 -5.88 0.47
N GLY A 242 30.62 -5.70 -0.85
CA GLY A 242 31.89 -5.73 -1.56
C GLY A 242 32.83 -4.63 -1.05
N HIS A 243 32.35 -3.40 -0.94
CA HIS A 243 33.13 -2.26 -0.43
C HIS A 243 33.56 -2.45 1.02
N LEU A 244 32.65 -2.91 1.90
CA LEU A 244 32.97 -3.24 3.29
C LEU A 244 34.00 -4.38 3.40
N ARG A 245 33.98 -5.36 2.48
CA ARG A 245 34.99 -6.41 2.40
C ARG A 245 36.37 -5.86 1.97
N HIS A 246 36.40 -4.83 1.13
CA HIS A 246 37.62 -4.15 0.69
C HIS A 246 38.18 -3.14 1.69
N LEU A 247 37.35 -2.61 2.59
CA LEU A 247 37.78 -1.92 3.81
C LEU A 247 38.39 -2.95 4.77
N HIS A 248 39.56 -3.45 4.40
CA HIS A 248 40.41 -4.25 5.27
C HIS A 248 40.67 -3.46 6.54
N LEU A 249 40.01 -3.84 7.63
CA LEU A 249 40.56 -3.64 8.97
C LEU A 249 42.01 -4.12 8.90
N PRO A 250 43.00 -3.26 9.24
CA PRO A 250 44.39 -3.63 9.14
C PRO A 250 44.59 -4.93 9.90
N ARG A 251 45.01 -5.99 9.19
CA ARG A 251 45.46 -7.21 9.84
C ARG A 251 46.51 -6.79 10.87
N PRO A 252 46.42 -7.22 12.14
CA PRO A 252 47.47 -6.95 13.11
C PRO A 252 48.79 -7.46 12.49
N ARG A 253 49.69 -6.52 12.18
CA ARG A 253 50.93 -6.80 11.43
C ARG A 253 51.96 -7.61 12.22
N ASN A 254 51.70 -7.88 13.49
CA ASN A 254 52.59 -8.67 14.33
C ASN A 254 51.88 -9.93 14.81
N PRO A 255 52.32 -11.15 14.42
CA PRO A 255 52.05 -12.31 15.24
C PRO A 255 52.64 -12.05 16.63
N LEU A 256 51.90 -12.42 17.69
CA LEU A 256 52.42 -12.37 19.05
C LEU A 256 53.80 -13.08 19.09
N PRO A 257 54.81 -12.49 19.75
CA PRO A 257 56.11 -13.13 19.87
C PRO A 257 55.95 -14.44 20.64
N GLY A 258 56.19 -15.58 19.99
CA GLY A 258 56.17 -16.89 20.65
C GLY A 258 55.66 -18.09 19.85
N MET A 259 55.02 -17.90 18.69
CA MET A 259 54.62 -19.02 17.84
C MET A 259 55.71 -19.34 16.80
N ALA A 260 56.44 -20.42 17.03
CA ALA A 260 57.45 -20.95 16.12
C ALA A 260 56.81 -21.42 14.78
N PRO A 261 57.49 -21.25 13.64
CA PRO A 261 56.94 -21.63 12.34
C PRO A 261 56.89 -23.16 12.20
N ALA A 262 55.70 -23.68 11.91
CA ALA A 262 55.51 -25.08 11.55
C ALA A 262 56.28 -25.41 10.26
N MET A 263 57.31 -26.23 10.45
CA MET A 263 57.96 -27.19 9.56
C MET A 263 57.38 -27.28 8.13
N GLN A 264 58.16 -26.81 7.15
CA GLN A 264 57.91 -27.03 5.73
C GLN A 264 58.08 -28.52 5.39
N TRP A 265 57.05 -29.15 4.83
CA TRP A 265 57.13 -30.50 4.26
C TRP A 265 57.74 -30.47 2.84
N PRO A 266 58.56 -31.46 2.46
CA PRO A 266 59.19 -31.49 1.15
C PRO A 266 58.17 -31.88 0.06
N ARG A 267 58.24 -31.19 -1.08
CA ARG A 267 57.56 -31.54 -2.33
C ARG A 267 58.20 -32.80 -2.90
N ALA A 268 57.43 -33.88 -3.00
CA ALA A 268 57.77 -34.99 -3.88
C ALA A 268 57.40 -34.62 -5.32
N GLU A 269 58.41 -34.63 -6.18
CA GLU A 269 58.28 -34.68 -7.63
C GLU A 269 57.66 -36.04 -8.02
N SER A 270 56.66 -36.04 -8.89
CA SER A 270 56.26 -37.25 -9.60
C SER A 270 56.14 -36.96 -11.09
N ALA A 271 56.89 -37.76 -11.84
CA ALA A 271 57.05 -37.78 -13.27
C ALA A 271 55.77 -38.15 -14.03
N ALA A 272 55.83 -37.85 -15.33
CA ALA A 272 54.90 -38.25 -16.37
C ALA A 272 54.62 -39.75 -16.41
N HIS A 273 53.41 -40.15 -16.80
CA HIS A 273 53.10 -41.25 -17.75
C HIS A 273 51.66 -41.08 -18.27
N GLY A 274 51.48 -41.41 -19.55
CA GLY A 274 50.23 -41.26 -20.33
C GLY A 274 49.18 -42.34 -20.05
N PRO A 275 48.08 -42.32 -20.83
CA PRO A 275 46.83 -43.01 -20.51
C PRO A 275 46.81 -44.44 -21.04
N ASP A 276 46.37 -45.39 -20.22
CA ASP A 276 45.43 -46.45 -20.63
C ASP A 276 45.17 -47.44 -19.47
N ALA A 277 43.89 -47.81 -19.36
CA ALA A 277 43.31 -49.00 -18.72
C ALA A 277 43.24 -49.14 -17.17
N MET A 278 42.00 -49.43 -16.77
CA MET A 278 41.52 -50.27 -15.66
C MET A 278 40.96 -49.64 -14.36
N ASP A 279 39.67 -49.97 -14.20
CA ASP A 279 38.89 -50.34 -13.02
C ASP A 279 38.30 -49.30 -12.05
N ASP A 280 36.97 -49.22 -12.15
CA ASP A 280 35.98 -48.75 -11.19
C ASP A 280 36.05 -49.53 -9.86
N ALA A 281 36.97 -49.17 -8.96
CA ALA A 281 36.88 -49.56 -7.54
C ALA A 281 37.82 -48.76 -6.61
N ALA A 282 37.94 -47.43 -6.75
CA ALA A 282 38.76 -46.64 -5.79
C ALA A 282 38.46 -45.13 -5.69
N VAL A 283 37.18 -44.71 -5.65
CA VAL A 283 36.80 -43.29 -5.41
C VAL A 283 36.04 -43.11 -4.09
N ALA A 284 36.48 -43.79 -3.03
CA ALA A 284 36.01 -43.58 -1.66
C ALA A 284 37.19 -43.32 -0.72
N GLY A 285 37.92 -42.22 -0.90
CA GLY A 285 39.12 -42.00 -0.09
C GLY A 285 39.87 -40.68 -0.21
N MET A 286 39.27 -39.60 -0.71
CA MET A 286 39.90 -38.26 -0.65
C MET A 286 39.15 -37.34 0.30
N ARG A 287 39.46 -37.46 1.60
CA ARG A 287 39.16 -36.40 2.57
C ARG A 287 40.00 -35.18 2.24
N ARG A 288 39.35 -34.14 1.70
CA ARG A 288 39.92 -32.79 1.64
C ARG A 288 40.20 -32.32 3.07
N VAL A 289 41.48 -32.19 3.42
CA VAL A 289 41.92 -31.45 4.60
C VAL A 289 41.52 -29.98 4.40
N ARG A 290 40.39 -29.56 5.00
CA ARG A 290 40.03 -28.14 5.09
C ARG A 290 41.06 -27.47 6.00
N ARG A 291 41.81 -26.52 5.45
CA ARG A 291 42.56 -25.56 6.28
C ARG A 291 41.58 -24.81 7.18
N PRO A 292 41.87 -24.63 8.48
CA PRO A 292 41.09 -23.73 9.32
C PRO A 292 41.27 -22.31 8.78
N ARG A 293 40.17 -21.70 8.31
CA ARG A 293 40.10 -20.27 8.05
C ARG A 293 39.69 -19.64 9.38
N ASP A 294 40.68 -19.33 10.21
CA ASP A 294 40.48 -18.53 11.39
C ASP A 294 40.26 -17.08 10.95
N PHE A 295 39.00 -16.73 10.73
CA PHE A 295 38.54 -15.35 10.60
C PHE A 295 37.60 -15.08 11.77
N PRO A 296 37.72 -13.94 12.47
CA PRO A 296 36.84 -13.64 13.60
C PRO A 296 35.41 -13.42 13.09
N HIS A 297 34.58 -14.47 13.17
CA HIS A 297 33.17 -14.44 12.78
C HIS A 297 32.34 -13.38 13.53
N TRP A 298 32.84 -12.85 14.65
CA TRP A 298 32.15 -11.89 15.51
C TRP A 298 32.01 -10.49 14.88
N ILE A 299 32.97 -10.02 14.06
CA ILE A 299 32.88 -8.71 13.39
C ILE A 299 31.77 -8.72 12.33
N SER A 300 31.62 -9.84 11.61
CA SER A 300 30.54 -10.04 10.64
C SER A 300 29.17 -10.11 11.32
N LEU A 301 29.08 -10.73 12.51
CA LEU A 301 27.84 -10.82 13.28
C LEU A 301 27.41 -9.47 13.86
N LEU A 302 28.36 -8.63 14.31
CA LEU A 302 28.09 -7.24 14.73
C LEU A 302 27.55 -6.40 13.57
N GLY A 303 28.18 -6.48 12.39
CA GLY A 303 27.72 -5.77 11.20
C GLY A 303 26.31 -6.20 10.75
N ILE A 304 26.04 -7.51 10.74
CA ILE A 304 24.72 -8.05 10.40
C ILE A 304 23.67 -7.59 11.41
N GLY A 305 23.97 -7.66 12.70
CA GLY A 305 23.01 -7.26 13.71
C GLY A 305 22.75 -5.74 13.74
N PHE A 306 23.74 -4.90 13.42
CA PHE A 306 23.53 -3.46 13.26
C PHE A 306 22.67 -3.13 12.02
N LEU A 307 22.87 -3.83 10.91
CA LEU A 307 22.02 -3.70 9.72
C LEU A 307 20.58 -4.16 9.99
N LEU A 308 20.40 -5.23 10.76
CA LEU A 308 19.08 -5.68 11.23
C LEU A 308 18.43 -4.64 12.16
N PHE A 309 19.21 -4.01 13.05
CA PHE A 309 18.73 -2.92 13.90
C PHE A 309 18.23 -1.73 13.06
N LEU A 310 19.01 -1.28 12.07
CA LEU A 310 18.60 -0.19 11.17
C LEU A 310 17.38 -0.55 10.31
N TYR A 311 17.29 -1.81 9.87
CA TYR A 311 16.14 -2.32 9.15
C TYR A 311 14.88 -2.30 10.02
N MET A 312 14.97 -2.79 11.26
CA MET A 312 13.88 -2.74 12.24
C MET A 312 13.48 -1.30 12.55
N LEU A 313 14.47 -0.39 12.70
CA LEU A 313 14.21 1.03 12.93
C LEU A 313 13.40 1.65 11.79
N ARG A 314 13.77 1.36 10.54
CA ARG A 314 13.07 1.84 9.34
C ARG A 314 11.64 1.31 9.26
N GLN A 315 11.41 0.06 9.65
CA GLN A 315 10.09 -0.56 9.62
C GLN A 315 9.17 0.00 10.71
N VAL A 316 9.71 0.35 11.87
CA VAL A 316 8.88 0.80 12.99
C VAL A 316 8.73 2.32 13.07
N ALA A 317 9.64 3.09 12.48
CA ALA A 317 9.57 4.56 12.45
C ALA A 317 8.22 5.15 11.95
N PRO A 318 7.52 4.58 10.94
CA PRO A 318 6.22 5.07 10.48
C PRO A 318 5.08 4.94 11.50
N PHE A 319 5.26 4.14 12.56
CA PHE A 319 4.24 3.87 13.57
C PHE A 319 4.39 4.72 14.83
N ALA A 320 5.49 5.46 14.97
CA ALA A 320 5.65 6.39 16.07
C ALA A 320 4.73 7.60 15.84
N VAL A 321 3.78 7.81 16.74
CA VAL A 321 2.80 8.90 16.65
C VAL A 321 3.48 10.25 16.94
N ASP A 322 4.60 10.24 17.66
CA ASP A 322 5.42 11.40 17.98
C ASP A 322 6.91 11.05 18.18
N ALA A 323 7.75 12.09 18.30
CA ALA A 323 9.21 11.96 18.45
C ALA A 323 9.62 11.23 19.73
N GLN A 324 8.80 11.31 20.79
CA GLN A 324 9.06 10.65 22.07
C GLN A 324 8.87 9.13 21.96
N GLN A 325 7.82 8.68 21.27
CA GLN A 325 7.60 7.26 20.98
C GLN A 325 8.70 6.70 20.07
N LEU A 326 9.16 7.48 19.08
CA LEU A 326 10.28 7.07 18.23
C LEU A 326 11.56 6.90 19.04
N ALA A 327 11.88 7.85 19.93
CA ALA A 327 13.05 7.77 20.79
C ALA A 327 13.01 6.58 21.76
N GLN A 328 11.85 6.31 22.37
CA GLN A 328 11.64 5.14 23.22
C GLN A 328 11.83 3.83 22.45
N LEU A 329 11.31 3.76 21.23
CA LEU A 329 11.36 2.55 20.41
C LEU A 329 12.78 2.29 19.86
N VAL A 330 13.50 3.35 19.48
CA VAL A 330 14.95 3.31 19.17
C VAL A 330 15.73 2.79 20.37
N GLY A 331 15.42 3.29 21.58
CA GLY A 331 16.02 2.85 22.83
C GLY A 331 15.81 1.35 23.10
N TYR A 332 14.57 0.86 22.98
CA TYR A 332 14.26 -0.56 23.18
C TYR A 332 14.93 -1.48 22.15
N LEU A 333 14.97 -1.08 20.88
CA LEU A 333 15.67 -1.85 19.84
C LEU A 333 17.19 -1.88 20.08
N ALA A 334 17.77 -0.80 20.62
CA ALA A 334 19.20 -0.74 20.96
C ALA A 334 19.53 -1.66 22.15
N ILE A 335 18.66 -1.73 23.16
CA ILE A 335 18.77 -2.68 24.27
C ILE A 335 18.71 -4.12 23.77
N ALA A 336 17.71 -4.45 22.95
CA ALA A 336 17.52 -5.79 22.41
C ALA A 336 18.74 -6.22 21.58
N PHE A 337 19.28 -5.32 20.75
CA PHE A 337 20.51 -5.54 20.01
C PHE A 337 21.70 -5.83 20.92
N LEU A 338 21.88 -5.04 21.99
CA LEU A 338 22.97 -5.25 22.97
C LEU A 338 22.81 -6.56 23.76
N MET A 339 21.58 -6.96 24.12
CA MET A 339 21.33 -8.25 24.77
C MET A 339 21.66 -9.43 23.85
N LEU A 340 21.33 -9.32 22.55
CA LEU A 340 21.69 -10.35 21.56
C LEU A 340 23.21 -10.49 21.41
N GLN A 341 23.94 -9.37 21.43
CA GLN A 341 25.41 -9.38 21.43
C GLN A 341 25.95 -10.07 22.69
N GLY A 342 25.40 -9.79 23.86
CA GLY A 342 25.79 -10.42 25.13
C GLY A 342 25.58 -11.93 25.16
N MET A 343 24.50 -12.44 24.59
CA MET A 343 24.21 -13.88 24.51
C MET A 343 25.12 -14.63 23.52
N GLY A 344 25.61 -13.97 22.48
CA GLY A 344 26.57 -14.57 21.53
C GLY A 344 27.93 -14.92 22.15
N PHE A 345 28.31 -14.26 23.26
CA PHE A 345 29.59 -14.50 23.95
C PHE A 345 29.60 -15.75 24.86
N SER A 346 28.45 -16.26 25.29
CA SER A 346 28.36 -17.40 26.24
C SER A 346 28.16 -18.77 25.57
N GLY A 347 27.69 -18.82 24.32
CA GLY A 347 27.39 -20.08 23.62
C GLY A 347 28.60 -20.82 23.00
N ALA A 348 29.77 -20.20 22.90
CA ALA A 348 30.93 -20.78 22.19
C ALA A 348 31.75 -21.80 23.02
N ALA A 349 31.40 -22.07 24.28
CA ALA A 349 32.18 -22.90 25.20
C ALA A 349 31.74 -24.37 25.32
N TRP A 350 30.70 -24.81 24.60
CA TRP A 350 30.11 -26.14 24.78
C TRP A 350 29.89 -26.86 23.45
N TYR A 351 30.95 -27.38 22.82
CA TYR A 351 30.81 -28.40 21.78
C TYR A 351 32.09 -29.26 21.68
N VAL A 352 32.07 -30.44 22.32
CA VAL A 352 33.05 -31.52 22.12
C VAL A 352 32.28 -32.73 21.57
N PRO A 353 32.50 -33.19 20.33
CA PRO A 353 31.87 -34.40 19.84
C PRO A 353 32.68 -35.63 20.26
N GLN A 354 32.06 -36.53 21.03
CA GLN A 354 32.55 -37.88 21.25
C GLN A 354 32.03 -38.79 20.13
N TYR A 355 32.94 -39.33 19.31
CA TYR A 355 32.65 -40.47 18.44
C TYR A 355 33.89 -41.37 18.39
N VAL A 356 33.73 -42.61 18.86
CA VAL A 356 34.72 -43.69 18.78
C VAL A 356 34.17 -44.73 17.81
N PRO A 357 34.88 -45.07 16.72
CA PRO A 357 34.67 -46.32 16.02
C PRO A 357 35.79 -47.31 16.37
N THR A 358 35.42 -48.43 16.98
CA THR A 358 36.23 -49.65 17.06
C THR A 358 36.16 -50.38 15.73
N GLY A 359 37.31 -50.59 15.09
CA GLY A 359 37.46 -51.44 13.92
C GLY A 359 38.83 -52.12 13.95
N ASP A 360 38.82 -53.43 14.18
CA ASP A 360 40.00 -54.30 14.15
C ASP A 360 40.57 -54.37 12.72
N VAL A 361 41.85 -54.01 12.57
CA VAL A 361 42.66 -54.40 11.41
C VAL A 361 43.96 -54.97 11.91
N GLN A 362 44.08 -56.28 11.66
CA GLN A 362 45.22 -57.12 11.95
C GLN A 362 46.16 -57.05 10.73
N ALA A 363 47.32 -56.41 10.89
CA ALA A 363 48.39 -56.48 9.91
C ALA A 363 49.74 -56.41 10.61
N ASP A 364 50.53 -57.45 10.41
CA ASP A 364 51.91 -57.58 10.84
C ASP A 364 52.79 -56.50 10.20
N HIS A 365 53.07 -55.43 10.95
CA HIS A 365 54.23 -54.59 10.71
C HIS A 365 54.91 -54.19 12.02
N ASP A 366 56.21 -54.47 12.08
CA ASP A 366 57.23 -54.07 13.05
C ASP A 366 56.73 -53.40 14.34
N LYS A 367 56.26 -54.22 15.30
CA LYS A 367 55.77 -53.80 16.62
C LYS A 367 56.73 -52.89 17.38
N ALA A 368 58.04 -53.00 17.12
CA ALA A 368 59.05 -52.17 17.78
C ALA A 368 58.95 -50.69 17.36
N SER A 369 58.83 -50.40 16.06
CA SER A 369 58.75 -49.02 15.55
C SER A 369 57.43 -48.34 15.92
N VAL A 370 56.33 -49.08 15.86
CA VAL A 370 54.99 -48.59 16.23
C VAL A 370 54.92 -48.32 17.73
N SER A 371 55.50 -49.18 18.58
CA SER A 371 55.52 -48.96 20.03
C SER A 371 56.29 -47.69 20.43
N GLN A 372 57.35 -47.35 19.70
CA GLN A 372 58.18 -46.17 19.99
C GLN A 372 57.50 -44.88 19.51
N ALA A 373 56.86 -44.91 18.34
CA ALA A 373 56.04 -43.80 17.84
C ALA A 373 54.81 -43.55 18.73
N LEU A 374 54.17 -44.61 19.22
CA LEU A 374 53.01 -44.50 20.11
C LEU A 374 53.40 -43.91 21.47
N ARG A 375 54.55 -44.32 22.04
CA ARG A 375 55.08 -43.72 23.28
C ARG A 375 55.39 -42.23 23.10
N ALA A 376 56.04 -41.84 22.01
CA ALA A 376 56.31 -40.43 21.71
C ALA A 376 55.02 -39.59 21.56
N GLN A 377 53.96 -40.15 20.97
CA GLN A 377 52.66 -39.48 20.87
C GLN A 377 51.96 -39.35 22.23
N VAL A 378 52.05 -40.37 23.09
CA VAL A 378 51.48 -40.34 24.44
C VAL A 378 52.21 -39.30 25.31
N ASP A 379 53.54 -39.24 25.21
CA ASP A 379 54.33 -38.25 25.96
C ASP A 379 54.05 -36.81 25.50
N ALA A 380 53.87 -36.59 24.19
CA ALA A 380 53.48 -35.28 23.65
C ALA A 380 52.07 -34.86 24.08
N LEU A 381 51.14 -35.82 24.16
CA LEU A 381 49.78 -35.56 24.64
C LEU A 381 49.78 -35.20 26.13
N ASN A 382 50.54 -35.93 26.95
CA ASN A 382 50.67 -35.64 28.37
C ASN A 382 51.31 -34.26 28.63
N ALA A 383 52.35 -33.89 27.88
CA ALA A 383 52.94 -32.55 27.97
C ALA A 383 51.95 -31.43 27.60
N THR A 384 51.05 -31.69 26.63
CA THR A 384 50.00 -30.74 26.26
C THR A 384 48.96 -30.61 27.38
N ILE A 385 48.54 -31.73 27.98
CA ILE A 385 47.60 -31.75 29.11
C ILE A 385 48.16 -30.94 30.29
N ASP A 386 49.42 -31.15 30.64
CA ASP A 386 50.08 -30.43 31.75
C ASP A 386 50.21 -28.93 31.47
N ALA A 387 50.50 -28.53 30.22
CA ALA A 387 50.53 -27.13 29.82
C ALA A 387 49.15 -26.45 29.94
N THR A 388 48.07 -27.14 29.53
CA THR A 388 46.69 -26.65 29.73
C THR A 388 46.30 -26.59 31.21
N ALA A 389 46.76 -27.52 32.03
CA ALA A 389 46.51 -27.51 33.47
C ALA A 389 47.19 -26.32 34.16
N ASP A 390 48.39 -25.94 33.72
CA ASP A 390 49.10 -24.75 34.21
C ASP A 390 48.46 -23.43 33.77
N GLU A 391 47.93 -23.36 32.54
CA GLU A 391 47.16 -22.21 32.07
C GLU A 391 45.87 -22.04 32.90
N ALA A 392 45.17 -23.14 33.18
CA ALA A 392 43.99 -23.14 34.05
C ALA A 392 44.32 -22.72 35.50
N ARG A 393 45.51 -23.07 36.01
CA ARG A 393 46.01 -22.60 37.31
C ARG A 393 46.34 -21.10 37.31
N ARG A 394 46.82 -20.52 36.20
CA ARG A 394 47.01 -19.06 36.06
C ARG A 394 45.68 -18.30 36.02
N ILE A 395 44.69 -18.82 35.32
CA ILE A 395 43.34 -18.21 35.23
C ILE A 395 42.65 -18.24 36.61
N ARG A 396 42.86 -19.29 37.42
CA ARG A 396 42.39 -19.31 38.82
C ARG A 396 42.97 -18.20 39.71
N ARG A 397 44.14 -17.65 39.36
CA ARG A 397 44.79 -16.59 40.14
C ARG A 397 44.06 -15.23 40.01
N TRP A 398 43.24 -15.05 38.96
CA TRP A 398 42.37 -13.89 38.76
C TRP A 398 40.99 -14.02 39.42
N ARG A 399 40.69 -15.18 40.04
CA ARG A 399 39.40 -15.46 40.69
C ARG A 399 39.16 -14.70 42.00
N ASN A 400 40.15 -13.92 42.46
CA ASN A 400 40.07 -13.10 43.68
C ASN A 400 39.81 -11.61 43.39
N VAL A 401 39.56 -11.20 42.14
CA VAL A 401 38.96 -9.87 41.90
C VAL A 401 37.53 -9.94 42.41
N PRO A 402 37.17 -9.20 43.47
CA PRO A 402 35.89 -9.39 44.11
C PRO A 402 34.78 -8.91 43.17
N TYR A 403 33.73 -9.73 43.07
CA TYR A 403 32.61 -9.57 42.13
C TYR A 403 31.97 -8.16 42.16
N TRP A 404 32.04 -7.47 43.30
CA TRP A 404 31.54 -6.11 43.44
C TRP A 404 32.29 -5.08 42.59
N LEU A 405 33.57 -5.30 42.26
CA LEU A 405 34.32 -4.36 41.43
C LEU A 405 33.84 -4.40 39.97
N TYR A 406 33.50 -5.60 39.47
CA TYR A 406 32.86 -5.76 38.16
C TYR A 406 31.46 -5.15 38.14
N LEU A 407 30.70 -5.32 39.24
CA LEU A 407 29.37 -4.71 39.37
C LEU A 407 29.44 -3.18 39.37
N VAL A 408 30.40 -2.59 40.08
CA VAL A 408 30.60 -1.13 40.13
C VAL A 408 31.01 -0.58 38.76
N LEU A 409 31.92 -1.25 38.05
CA LEU A 409 32.31 -0.83 36.70
C LEU A 409 31.18 -1.00 35.68
N ALA A 410 30.40 -2.08 35.79
CA ALA A 410 29.25 -2.33 34.93
C ALA A 410 28.15 -1.29 35.17
N VAL A 411 27.79 -1.03 36.43
CA VAL A 411 26.77 -0.03 36.81
C VAL A 411 27.22 1.38 36.48
N GLY A 412 28.50 1.72 36.71
CA GLY A 412 29.08 3.02 36.34
C GLY A 412 29.07 3.24 34.83
N SER A 413 29.39 2.20 34.04
CA SER A 413 29.34 2.26 32.58
C SER A 413 27.91 2.36 32.07
N LEU A 414 26.96 1.64 32.68
CA LEU A 414 25.53 1.72 32.35
C LEU A 414 24.96 3.10 32.65
N LEU A 415 25.28 3.68 33.81
CA LEU A 415 24.87 5.05 34.18
C LEU A 415 25.47 6.09 33.25
N ALA A 416 26.76 5.99 32.91
CA ALA A 416 27.39 6.90 31.96
C ALA A 416 26.78 6.78 30.55
N TRP A 417 26.40 5.57 30.12
CA TRP A 417 25.79 5.34 28.80
C TRP A 417 24.30 5.64 28.73
N TYR A 418 23.56 5.56 29.85
CA TYR A 418 22.13 5.86 29.86
C TYR A 418 21.82 7.29 30.26
N VAL A 419 22.48 7.79 31.30
CA VAL A 419 22.13 9.09 31.86
C VAL A 419 22.74 10.20 31.03
N LEU A 420 23.98 10.05 30.58
CA LEU A 420 24.67 11.12 29.86
C LEU A 420 24.03 11.42 28.49
N PRO A 421 23.70 10.44 27.63
CA PRO A 421 23.06 10.73 26.34
C PRO A 421 21.64 11.27 26.50
N ASN A 422 20.88 10.81 27.51
CA ASN A 422 19.54 11.34 27.78
C ASN A 422 19.56 12.76 28.33
N VAL A 423 20.54 13.11 29.17
CA VAL A 423 20.74 14.49 29.65
C VAL A 423 21.18 15.40 28.49
N ILE A 424 22.04 14.91 27.59
CA ILE A 424 22.46 15.66 26.39
C ILE A 424 21.27 15.82 25.42
N ALA A 425 20.49 14.76 25.17
CA ALA A 425 19.30 14.81 24.32
C ALA A 425 18.26 15.79 24.89
N PHE A 426 18.01 15.74 26.21
CA PHE A 426 17.13 16.69 26.89
C PHE A 426 17.63 18.14 26.78
N ALA A 427 18.94 18.37 26.91
CA ALA A 427 19.51 19.70 26.72
C ALA A 427 19.36 20.22 25.28
N VAL A 428 19.51 19.34 24.28
CA VAL A 428 19.30 19.68 22.86
C VAL A 428 17.83 19.94 22.54
N GLU A 429 16.91 19.13 23.07
CA GLU A 429 15.47 19.36 22.92
C GLU A 429 15.02 20.65 23.62
N LEU A 430 15.53 20.92 24.82
CA LEU A 430 15.27 22.16 25.54
C LEU A 430 15.78 23.38 24.76
N GLN A 431 16.96 23.27 24.13
CA GLN A 431 17.50 24.32 23.26
C GLN A 431 16.63 24.53 22.02
N TRP A 432 16.20 23.46 21.36
CA TRP A 432 15.28 23.55 20.21
C TRP A 432 13.92 24.15 20.57
N PHE A 433 13.37 23.77 21.72
CA PHE A 433 12.13 24.33 22.25
C PHE A 433 12.27 25.84 22.52
N LEU A 434 13.37 26.28 23.15
CA LEU A 434 13.64 27.70 23.37
C LEU A 434 13.79 28.47 22.06
N ILE A 435 14.40 27.88 21.02
CA ILE A 435 14.48 28.49 19.69
C ILE A 435 13.08 28.64 19.09
N GLN A 436 12.23 27.61 19.15
CA GLN A 436 10.86 27.69 18.61
C GLN A 436 10.01 28.73 19.33
N VAL A 437 10.08 28.79 20.66
CA VAL A 437 9.38 29.82 21.46
C VAL A 437 9.85 31.23 21.07
N THR A 438 11.15 31.41 20.84
CA THR A 438 11.73 32.70 20.43
C THR A 438 11.27 33.10 19.02
N VAL A 439 11.26 32.17 18.08
CA VAL A 439 10.77 32.40 16.70
C VAL A 439 9.27 32.74 16.69
N LEU A 440 8.47 32.03 17.49
CA LEU A 440 7.03 32.29 17.62
C LEU A 440 6.77 33.68 18.23
N ALA A 441 7.49 34.04 19.29
CA ALA A 441 7.40 35.37 19.90
C ALA A 441 7.77 36.48 18.90
N ALA A 442 8.85 36.29 18.12
CA ALA A 442 9.23 37.22 17.06
C ALA A 442 8.16 37.34 15.97
N ALA A 443 7.55 36.21 15.55
CA ALA A 443 6.47 36.20 14.56
C ALA A 443 5.23 36.95 15.06
N ILE A 444 4.86 36.80 16.34
CA ILE A 444 3.76 37.54 16.96
C ILE A 444 4.04 39.04 16.96
N VAL A 445 5.27 39.47 17.31
CA VAL A 445 5.66 40.88 17.29
C VAL A 445 5.62 41.45 15.86
N VAL A 446 6.14 40.71 14.87
CA VAL A 446 6.08 41.11 13.46
C VAL A 446 4.62 41.22 13.01
N PHE A 447 3.77 40.26 13.36
CA PHE A 447 2.35 40.29 13.03
C PHE A 447 1.64 41.49 13.67
N GLN A 448 1.94 41.82 14.93
CA GLN A 448 1.40 43.01 15.59
C GLN A 448 1.87 44.31 14.93
N LEU A 449 3.15 44.40 14.55
CA LEU A 449 3.69 45.55 13.83
C LEU A 449 3.06 45.71 12.44
N LEU A 450 2.87 44.60 11.71
CA LEU A 450 2.19 44.60 10.42
C LEU A 450 0.71 44.99 10.59
N ASN A 451 0.00 44.45 11.57
CA ASN A 451 -1.38 44.86 11.85
C ASN A 451 -1.47 46.34 12.23
N HIS A 452 -0.50 46.88 12.97
CA HIS A 452 -0.47 48.29 13.31
C HIS A 452 -0.19 49.17 12.08
N ALA A 453 0.76 48.77 11.23
CA ALA A 453 1.11 49.48 10.00
C ALA A 453 -0.03 49.44 8.96
N PHE A 454 -0.67 48.27 8.79
CA PHE A 454 -1.80 48.09 7.89
C PHE A 454 -3.11 48.64 8.45
N GLY A 455 -3.28 48.70 9.77
CA GLY A 455 -4.39 49.38 10.43
C GLY A 455 -4.40 50.87 10.11
N ALA A 456 -3.24 51.53 10.22
CA ALA A 456 -3.07 52.93 9.84
C ALA A 456 -3.34 53.18 8.33
N SER A 457 -2.95 52.23 7.47
CA SER A 457 -3.20 52.28 6.02
C SER A 457 -4.66 52.02 5.64
N ARG A 458 -5.37 51.15 6.37
CA ARG A 458 -6.80 50.90 6.15
C ARG A 458 -7.66 52.11 6.49
N GLU A 459 -7.27 52.88 7.49
CA GLU A 459 -8.01 54.06 7.92
C GLU A 459 -7.76 55.26 6.99
N SER A 460 -6.56 55.38 6.41
CA SER A 460 -6.29 56.34 5.34
C SER A 460 -6.98 55.96 4.03
N LEU A 461 -7.00 54.67 3.66
CA LEU A 461 -7.74 54.16 2.50
C LEU A 461 -9.26 54.30 2.66
N ARG A 462 -9.80 54.06 3.86
CA ARG A 462 -11.23 54.32 4.14
C ARG A 462 -11.60 55.79 4.01
N ARG A 463 -10.74 56.71 4.46
CA ARG A 463 -10.95 58.15 4.28
C ARG A 463 -10.85 58.57 2.82
N ALA A 464 -9.86 58.05 2.08
CA ALA A 464 -9.71 58.31 0.65
C ALA A 464 -10.89 57.75 -0.16
N PHE A 465 -11.39 56.57 0.19
CA PHE A 465 -12.53 55.92 -0.45
C PHE A 465 -13.86 56.62 -0.10
N ALA A 466 -14.04 57.08 1.14
CA ALA A 466 -15.19 57.90 1.52
C ALA A 466 -15.20 59.26 0.80
N GLN A 467 -14.02 59.87 0.61
CA GLN A 467 -13.88 61.09 -0.19
C GLN A 467 -14.14 60.85 -1.69
N SER A 468 -13.74 59.69 -2.24
CA SER A 468 -14.02 59.37 -3.64
C SER A 468 -15.50 59.06 -3.88
N ILE A 469 -16.18 58.40 -2.94
CA ILE A 469 -17.63 58.14 -3.04
C ILE A 469 -18.42 59.45 -2.97
N GLY A 470 -18.06 60.39 -2.09
CA GLY A 470 -18.69 61.71 -2.03
C GLY A 470 -18.52 62.49 -3.34
N ALA A 471 -17.31 62.52 -3.91
CA ALA A 471 -17.03 63.21 -5.17
C ALA A 471 -17.66 62.55 -6.40
N GLN A 472 -18.06 61.28 -6.31
CA GLN A 472 -18.68 60.53 -7.40
C GLN A 472 -20.21 60.62 -7.36
N ALA A 473 -20.81 60.72 -6.17
CA ALA A 473 -22.23 61.03 -6.00
C ALA A 473 -22.58 62.42 -6.55
N ASP A 474 -21.74 63.43 -6.31
CA ASP A 474 -21.93 64.78 -6.85
C ASP A 474 -21.80 64.84 -8.40
N ARG A 475 -21.09 63.88 -9.01
CA ARG A 475 -20.95 63.77 -10.48
C ARG A 475 -22.08 62.99 -11.14
N GLU A 476 -22.68 62.02 -10.45
CA GLU A 476 -23.82 61.26 -10.96
C GLU A 476 -25.14 62.06 -10.88
N GLU A 477 -25.30 62.92 -9.88
CA GLU A 477 -26.45 63.82 -9.80
C GLU A 477 -26.42 64.89 -10.92
N ALA A 478 -25.22 65.36 -11.28
CA ALA A 478 -25.02 66.28 -12.40
C ALA A 478 -25.18 65.62 -13.79
N SER A 479 -24.91 64.31 -13.92
CA SER A 479 -25.05 63.59 -15.20
C SER A 479 -26.49 63.09 -15.42
N LEU A 480 -27.23 62.74 -14.36
CA LEU A 480 -28.67 62.42 -14.42
C LEU A 480 -29.53 63.63 -14.78
N ALA A 481 -29.16 64.84 -14.34
CA ALA A 481 -29.83 66.08 -14.74
C ALA A 481 -29.63 66.41 -16.24
N LEU A 482 -28.52 65.97 -16.85
CA LEU A 482 -28.21 66.22 -18.25
C LEU A 482 -28.81 65.15 -19.20
N ALA A 483 -28.96 63.91 -18.72
CA ALA A 483 -29.45 62.77 -19.52
C ALA A 483 -30.99 62.75 -19.72
N VAL A 484 -31.76 63.45 -18.90
CA VAL A 484 -33.23 63.56 -19.06
C VAL A 484 -33.64 64.58 -20.13
N ALA A 485 -32.73 65.46 -20.57
CA ALA A 485 -33.06 66.56 -21.49
C ALA A 485 -32.97 66.22 -22.99
N LEU A 486 -32.40 65.07 -23.40
CA LEU A 486 -32.16 64.79 -24.82
C LEU A 486 -32.40 63.30 -25.17
N SER A 487 -33.62 62.96 -25.58
CA SER A 487 -33.86 61.74 -26.37
C SER A 487 -35.11 61.86 -27.24
N PRO A 488 -34.97 61.79 -28.58
CA PRO A 488 -36.03 61.30 -29.45
C PRO A 488 -35.66 59.95 -30.09
N ALA A 489 -36.71 59.16 -30.29
CA ALA A 489 -36.73 57.77 -30.71
C ALA A 489 -36.11 57.46 -32.08
N GLY A 490 -35.52 56.26 -32.21
CA GLY A 490 -35.15 55.63 -33.48
C GLY A 490 -34.73 54.15 -33.27
N PRO A 491 -35.13 53.20 -34.13
CA PRO A 491 -35.09 51.77 -33.81
C PRO A 491 -33.87 51.01 -34.36
N ALA A 492 -33.57 49.92 -33.65
CA ALA A 492 -32.92 48.66 -34.04
C ALA A 492 -31.73 48.71 -35.03
N ARG A 493 -30.54 48.36 -34.51
CA ARG A 493 -29.43 47.79 -35.28
C ARG A 493 -28.86 46.56 -34.59
N GLU A 494 -28.65 45.53 -35.39
CA GLU A 494 -27.93 44.29 -35.10
C GLU A 494 -26.52 44.59 -34.57
N ALA A 495 -26.10 43.86 -33.53
CA ALA A 495 -24.76 43.94 -32.98
C ALA A 495 -24.04 42.59 -33.12
N SER A 496 -22.88 42.67 -33.75
CA SER A 496 -21.88 41.64 -34.00
C SER A 496 -21.23 41.09 -32.72
N ALA A 497 -20.87 39.81 -32.76
CA ALA A 497 -20.15 39.08 -31.74
C ALA A 497 -18.74 39.66 -31.46
N GLY A 498 -18.39 39.77 -30.17
CA GLY A 498 -17.04 40.13 -29.73
C GLY A 498 -17.01 40.76 -28.33
N GLY A 499 -17.27 39.96 -27.29
CA GLY A 499 -17.13 40.39 -25.88
C GLY A 499 -17.85 39.43 -24.95
N ALA A 500 -17.31 39.21 -23.75
CA ALA A 500 -17.92 38.38 -22.70
C ALA A 500 -19.40 38.74 -22.54
N GLY A 501 -20.25 37.90 -23.11
CA GLY A 501 -21.66 38.21 -23.35
C GLY A 501 -22.53 37.53 -22.31
N TRP A 502 -23.37 38.33 -21.66
CA TRP A 502 -24.49 37.82 -20.89
C TRP A 502 -25.57 37.37 -21.87
N LEU A 503 -25.84 36.06 -21.93
CA LEU A 503 -26.95 35.54 -22.71
C LEU A 503 -28.22 35.62 -21.86
N HIS A 504 -29.03 36.66 -22.10
CA HIS A 504 -30.38 36.74 -21.55
C HIS A 504 -31.35 36.02 -22.48
N VAL A 505 -31.87 34.87 -22.04
CA VAL A 505 -32.94 34.16 -22.75
C VAL A 505 -34.27 34.47 -22.06
N ARG A 506 -35.13 35.23 -22.73
CA ARG A 506 -36.46 35.60 -22.23
C ARG A 506 -37.48 34.58 -22.74
N ILE A 507 -38.08 33.80 -21.84
CA ILE A 507 -39.15 32.85 -22.18
C ILE A 507 -40.50 33.56 -21.99
N PRO A 508 -41.39 33.61 -23.00
CA PRO A 508 -42.70 34.22 -22.84
C PRO A 508 -43.62 33.37 -21.95
N GLU A 509 -44.55 34.08 -21.33
CA GLU A 509 -45.57 33.69 -20.34
C GLU A 509 -46.14 32.27 -20.52
N ILE A 510 -46.07 31.45 -19.46
CA ILE A 510 -46.74 30.15 -19.37
C ILE A 510 -47.94 30.33 -18.45
N ASP A 511 -49.01 30.90 -18.97
CA ASP A 511 -50.34 30.68 -18.41
C ASP A 511 -51.37 30.82 -19.52
N ALA A 512 -52.20 29.77 -19.65
CA ALA A 512 -53.31 29.59 -20.59
C ALA A 512 -53.00 29.14 -22.04
N PHE A 513 -52.50 27.91 -22.24
CA PHE A 513 -52.79 27.13 -23.46
C PHE A 513 -52.78 25.62 -23.18
N ALA A 514 -53.96 25.03 -23.00
CA ALA A 514 -54.17 23.60 -23.20
C ALA A 514 -54.34 23.36 -24.71
N ASP A 515 -53.66 22.34 -25.24
CA ASP A 515 -53.65 21.93 -26.64
C ASP A 515 -53.05 22.91 -27.66
N ARG A 516 -51.71 22.90 -27.78
CA ARG A 516 -50.98 22.89 -29.06
C ARG A 516 -49.47 22.67 -28.87
N SER A 517 -48.86 22.01 -29.85
CA SER A 517 -47.45 21.63 -29.95
C SER A 517 -46.51 22.83 -30.13
N VAL A 518 -45.34 22.79 -29.50
CA VAL A 518 -44.23 23.74 -29.70
C VAL A 518 -43.28 23.18 -30.76
N ASP A 519 -42.98 23.97 -31.80
CA ASP A 519 -41.96 23.64 -32.78
C ASP A 519 -40.59 24.10 -32.27
N ILE A 520 -39.64 23.17 -32.16
CA ILE A 520 -38.24 23.48 -31.90
C ILE A 520 -37.47 23.28 -33.21
N VAL A 521 -36.82 24.34 -33.69
CA VAL A 521 -36.00 24.31 -34.90
C VAL A 521 -34.57 23.91 -34.53
N VAL A 522 -34.13 22.76 -35.03
CA VAL A 522 -32.74 22.30 -34.96
C VAL A 522 -32.26 22.12 -36.40
N ASP A 523 -31.16 22.74 -36.79
CA ASP A 523 -30.58 22.72 -38.15
C ASP A 523 -31.58 23.03 -39.28
N GLY A 524 -32.46 24.02 -39.06
CA GLY A 524 -33.41 24.47 -40.10
C GLY A 524 -34.53 23.48 -40.43
N LYS A 525 -34.72 22.41 -39.65
CA LYS A 525 -35.86 21.49 -39.78
C LYS A 525 -36.59 21.36 -38.45
N ALA A 526 -37.89 21.66 -38.46
CA ALA A 526 -38.75 21.52 -37.30
C ALA A 526 -39.08 20.04 -37.05
N GLN A 527 -38.95 19.59 -35.80
CA GLN A 527 -39.47 18.30 -35.36
C GLN A 527 -40.44 18.49 -34.18
N ARG A 528 -41.57 17.79 -34.28
CA ARG A 528 -42.71 17.90 -33.36
C ARG A 528 -42.58 16.86 -32.25
N HIS A 529 -42.54 17.31 -31.00
CA HIS A 529 -42.59 16.42 -29.84
C HIS A 529 -43.87 16.70 -29.03
N GLU A 530 -44.61 15.64 -28.69
CA GLU A 530 -45.81 15.72 -27.87
C GLU A 530 -45.56 15.09 -26.49
N GLY A 531 -45.90 15.84 -25.43
CA GLY A 531 -46.19 15.33 -24.08
C GLY A 531 -45.00 15.14 -23.13
N THR A 532 -44.67 16.17 -22.33
CA THR A 532 -44.35 16.09 -20.89
C THR A 532 -43.95 17.48 -20.34
N ASN A 533 -44.30 17.77 -19.06
CA ASN A 533 -43.91 18.98 -18.32
C ASN A 533 -42.41 18.98 -17.96
N SER A 534 -41.52 18.96 -18.96
CA SER A 534 -40.07 19.05 -18.78
C SER A 534 -39.48 20.05 -19.76
N VAL A 535 -38.72 21.02 -19.24
CA VAL A 535 -37.91 21.91 -20.07
C VAL A 535 -36.61 21.18 -20.38
N VAL A 536 -36.40 20.87 -21.66
CA VAL A 536 -35.14 20.28 -22.15
C VAL A 536 -34.31 21.40 -22.76
N LEU A 537 -33.16 21.71 -22.16
CA LEU A 537 -32.19 22.64 -22.72
C LEU A 537 -31.12 21.82 -23.44
N ARG A 538 -31.05 21.96 -24.77
CA ARG A 538 -29.91 21.48 -25.57
C ARG A 538 -28.98 22.65 -25.87
N LEU A 539 -27.75 22.54 -25.41
CA LEU A 539 -26.66 23.44 -25.79
C LEU A 539 -25.80 22.71 -26.81
N ALA A 540 -25.76 23.24 -28.03
CA ALA A 540 -24.85 22.78 -29.08
C ALA A 540 -23.62 23.70 -29.08
N THR A 541 -22.47 23.14 -28.75
CA THR A 541 -21.16 23.81 -28.89
C THR A 541 -20.33 22.99 -29.86
N GLY A 542 -20.39 23.33 -31.15
CA GLY A 542 -19.66 22.60 -32.20
C GLY A 542 -20.09 21.13 -32.34
N SER A 543 -19.12 20.21 -32.33
CA SER A 543 -19.31 18.78 -32.59
C SER A 543 -19.94 17.97 -31.46
N HIS A 544 -20.36 18.61 -30.37
CA HIS A 544 -20.97 17.93 -29.23
C HIS A 544 -22.30 18.58 -28.84
N ALA A 545 -23.33 17.75 -28.70
CA ALA A 545 -24.62 18.13 -28.15
C ALA A 545 -24.71 17.64 -26.71
N LEU A 546 -25.00 18.55 -25.78
CA LEU A 546 -25.32 18.21 -24.40
C LEU A 546 -26.81 18.42 -24.17
N GLU A 547 -27.46 17.41 -23.60
CA GLU A 547 -28.91 17.40 -23.34
C GLU A 547 -29.16 17.39 -21.84
N PHE A 548 -29.97 18.34 -21.37
CA PHE A 548 -30.35 18.43 -19.96
C PHE A 548 -31.87 18.43 -19.82
N ALA A 549 -32.39 17.52 -19.00
CA ALA A 549 -33.79 17.50 -18.59
C ALA A 549 -33.90 17.85 -17.09
N GLY A 550 -34.66 18.91 -16.77
CA GLY A 550 -34.94 19.31 -15.39
C GLY A 550 -36.45 19.40 -15.13
N ARG A 551 -36.90 18.92 -13.97
CA ARG A 551 -38.26 19.19 -13.45
C ARG A 551 -38.22 20.35 -12.47
N SER A 552 -39.03 21.37 -12.71
CA SER A 552 -39.29 22.45 -11.74
C SER A 552 -40.40 21.99 -10.79
N ASN A 553 -40.14 22.04 -9.48
CA ASN A 553 -41.19 21.96 -8.46
C ASN A 553 -41.36 23.38 -7.91
N ALA A 554 -42.57 23.92 -7.94
CA ALA A 554 -42.88 25.26 -7.49
C ALA A 554 -42.50 25.46 -6.01
N GLY A 555 -41.49 26.28 -5.76
CA GLY A 555 -41.02 26.64 -4.42
C GLY A 555 -39.83 27.59 -4.51
N HIS A 556 -39.87 28.71 -3.77
CA HIS A 556 -38.98 29.87 -3.83
C HIS A 556 -37.52 29.60 -3.39
N GLU A 557 -36.79 28.74 -4.09
CA GLU A 557 -35.38 28.48 -3.81
C GLU A 557 -34.49 28.79 -5.02
N VAL A 558 -33.65 29.82 -4.90
CA VAL A 558 -32.58 30.10 -5.87
C VAL A 558 -31.54 28.99 -5.76
N ARG A 559 -31.64 27.98 -6.63
CA ARG A 559 -30.66 26.90 -6.70
C ARG A 559 -29.44 27.36 -7.50
N LYS A 560 -28.29 27.36 -6.84
CA LYS A 560 -26.98 27.51 -7.50
C LYS A 560 -26.42 26.12 -7.77
N LYS A 561 -26.16 25.80 -9.03
CA LYS A 561 -25.46 24.56 -9.40
C LYS A 561 -24.14 24.93 -10.08
N LYS A 562 -23.03 24.43 -9.51
CA LYS A 562 -21.70 24.52 -10.12
C LYS A 562 -21.58 23.43 -11.16
N LEU A 563 -21.09 23.79 -12.33
CA LEU A 563 -20.88 22.90 -13.47
C LEU A 563 -19.44 23.04 -13.93
N PHE A 564 -18.82 21.92 -14.27
CA PHE A 564 -17.49 21.90 -14.86
C PHE A 564 -17.63 21.49 -16.31
N VAL A 565 -17.27 22.40 -17.22
CA VAL A 565 -17.30 22.17 -18.66
C VAL A 565 -15.86 21.93 -19.11
N ALA A 566 -15.62 20.75 -19.68
CA ALA A 566 -14.34 20.41 -20.29
C ALA A 566 -14.44 20.69 -21.80
N ASP A 567 -13.69 21.68 -22.27
CA ASP A 567 -13.51 21.96 -23.69
C ASP A 567 -12.02 22.04 -23.98
N SER A 568 -11.58 21.31 -25.01
CA SER A 568 -10.23 21.41 -25.59
C SER A 568 -9.07 21.40 -24.57
N GLY A 569 -9.19 20.56 -23.54
CA GLY A 569 -8.16 20.37 -22.52
C GLY A 569 -8.17 21.39 -21.37
N THR A 570 -9.15 22.30 -21.31
CA THR A 570 -9.37 23.19 -20.17
C THR A 570 -10.72 22.92 -19.51
N VAL A 571 -10.71 22.77 -18.18
CA VAL A 571 -11.93 22.67 -17.37
C VAL A 571 -12.29 24.07 -16.89
N ARG A 572 -13.48 24.56 -17.23
CA ARG A 572 -14.01 25.85 -16.77
C ARG A 572 -15.20 25.64 -15.85
N GLU A 573 -15.28 26.43 -14.78
CA GLU A 573 -16.39 26.40 -13.83
C GLU A 573 -17.48 27.36 -14.29
N ALA A 574 -18.63 26.84 -14.68
CA ALA A 574 -19.82 27.63 -14.95
C ALA A 574 -20.78 27.57 -13.75
N THR A 575 -21.43 28.70 -13.45
CA THR A 575 -22.48 28.75 -12.43
C THR A 575 -23.82 29.02 -13.09
N LEU A 576 -24.75 28.07 -12.93
CA LEU A 576 -26.15 28.27 -13.31
C LEU A 576 -26.90 28.87 -12.13
N ARG A 577 -27.55 30.03 -12.36
CA ARG A 577 -28.51 30.62 -11.41
C ARG A 577 -29.89 30.65 -12.04
N MET A 578 -30.85 30.06 -11.34
CA MET A 578 -32.27 30.19 -11.66
C MET A 578 -32.91 31.10 -10.61
N SER A 579 -33.51 32.19 -11.06
CA SER A 579 -34.28 33.11 -10.24
C SER A 579 -35.76 32.90 -10.54
N ALA A 580 -36.54 32.51 -9.54
CA ALA A 580 -37.99 32.47 -9.67
C ALA A 580 -38.51 33.91 -9.73
N GLY A 581 -39.23 34.25 -10.81
CA GLY A 581 -39.95 35.52 -10.91
C GLY A 581 -41.05 35.58 -9.84
N GLY A 582 -41.38 36.79 -9.37
CA GLY A 582 -42.61 36.98 -8.59
C GLY A 582 -43.85 36.61 -9.44
N PRO A 583 -45.03 36.41 -8.84
CA PRO A 583 -46.25 36.13 -9.60
C PRO A 583 -46.49 37.23 -10.65
N GLY A 584 -46.49 36.85 -11.93
CA GLY A 584 -46.56 37.77 -13.08
C GLY A 584 -45.21 38.20 -13.69
N GLN A 585 -44.09 37.61 -13.28
CA GLN A 585 -42.76 37.83 -13.85
C GLN A 585 -42.18 36.53 -14.42
N ALA A 586 -41.55 36.60 -15.59
CA ALA A 586 -40.86 35.46 -16.20
C ALA A 586 -39.65 35.04 -15.35
N ASP A 587 -39.39 33.73 -15.28
CA ASP A 587 -38.19 33.19 -14.64
C ASP A 587 -36.94 33.57 -15.44
N ASP A 588 -35.93 34.09 -14.74
CA ASP A 588 -34.63 34.40 -15.34
C ASP A 588 -33.65 33.25 -15.08
N ILE A 589 -33.10 32.70 -16.16
CA ILE A 589 -31.99 31.74 -16.12
C ILE A 589 -30.73 32.46 -16.56
N VAL A 590 -29.77 32.61 -15.65
CA VAL A 590 -28.48 33.25 -15.92
C VAL A 590 -27.38 32.19 -15.85
N LEU A 591 -26.69 32.00 -16.96
CA LEU A 591 -25.46 31.20 -17.05
C LEU A 591 -24.26 32.15 -17.04
N SER A 592 -23.39 32.03 -16.03
CA SER A 592 -22.09 32.72 -16.01
C SER A 592 -20.97 31.70 -16.20
N MET A 593 -20.15 31.88 -17.24
CA MET A 593 -18.95 31.07 -17.52
C MET A 593 -17.68 31.71 -16.99
#